data_AF-A0A7L9K3M3-F1
#
_entry.id   AF-A0A7L9K3M3-F1
#
_cell.length_a   1.000
_cell.length_b   1.000
_cell.length_c   1.000
_cell.angle_alpha   90.00
_cell.angle_beta   90.00
_cell.angle_gamma   90.00
#
_symmetry.space_group_name_H-M   'P 1'
#
loop_
_entity.id
_entity.type
_entity.pdbx_description
1 polymer ?
#
loop_
_entity_poly.entity_id
_entity_poly.type
_entity_poly.pdbx_seq_one_letter_code
_entity_poly.pdbx_strand_id
1 'polypeptide(L)'
;MTLTNKILDFKIVFVSGLESLIEQIATKIFNYPQNLGMPIAPEYDIKQHSMVEYLAKLPVHQTNFPPPAAPVTLSQVFFGNFPEMSKIEKTFYEHKSEGFYNFYVPNYKNIFFLPDWLSEWLQINFNLSIDTTPLEIIQQSIFLGLIGFFFLVEFRMKLYWFLTINPYTRPWIYLISLTDWIQDFMTGLSPVMLGVDLTAPIILGLTGKLADSLNHLVFTMPFLPSEGQPGKMMIENEIQDVILFRYLPSLWYTNTIPNSIREFWYTQRPDILNFMQKNYAHLNIEFLPDYILKQFSQY
;
A
#
# COMPACT_ATOMS: atom_id res chain seq x y z
N MET A 1 -28.23 -44.26 14.87
CA MET A 1 -27.12 -43.54 14.19
C MET A 1 -26.23 -42.91 15.24
N THR A 2 -24.94 -43.23 15.25
CA THR A 2 -23.95 -42.67 16.19
C THR A 2 -23.47 -41.29 15.72
N LEU A 3 -23.01 -40.44 16.64
CA LEU A 3 -22.43 -39.11 16.35
C LEU A 3 -21.31 -39.21 15.29
N THR A 4 -20.51 -40.28 15.35
CA THR A 4 -19.45 -40.61 14.39
C THR A 4 -19.98 -40.72 12.96
N ASN A 5 -21.14 -41.32 12.74
CA ASN A 5 -21.72 -41.46 11.41
C ASN A 5 -22.22 -40.12 10.87
N LYS A 6 -22.80 -39.26 11.72
CA LYS A 6 -23.19 -37.90 11.33
C LYS A 6 -21.99 -37.02 10.96
N ILE A 7 -20.87 -37.17 11.67
CA ILE A 7 -19.63 -36.46 11.34
C ILE A 7 -19.05 -36.96 10.02
N LEU A 8 -19.12 -38.27 9.76
CA LEU A 8 -18.69 -38.86 8.49
C LEU A 8 -19.55 -38.33 7.33
N ASP A 9 -20.87 -38.35 7.48
CA ASP A 9 -21.80 -37.84 6.48
C ASP A 9 -21.57 -36.35 6.20
N PHE A 10 -21.34 -35.55 7.25
CA PHE A 10 -21.02 -34.13 7.11
C PHE A 10 -19.69 -33.92 6.36
N LYS A 11 -18.65 -34.72 6.68
CA LYS A 11 -17.37 -34.67 5.97
C LYS A 11 -17.53 -35.01 4.49
N ILE A 12 -18.34 -36.01 4.17
CA ILE A 12 -18.61 -36.40 2.78
C ILE A 12 -19.32 -35.28 2.04
N VAL A 13 -20.38 -34.71 2.62
CA VAL A 13 -21.11 -33.57 2.04
C VAL A 13 -20.20 -32.36 1.85
N PHE A 14 -19.34 -32.08 2.82
CA PHE A 14 -18.37 -30.98 2.74
C PHE A 14 -17.33 -31.22 1.64
N VAL A 15 -16.73 -32.40 1.59
CA VAL A 15 -15.74 -32.76 0.56
C VAL A 15 -16.35 -32.70 -0.83
N SER A 16 -17.55 -33.25 -1.02
CA SER A 16 -18.25 -33.17 -2.31
C SER A 16 -18.66 -31.75 -2.69
N GLY A 17 -19.02 -30.90 -1.71
CA GLY A 17 -19.26 -29.48 -1.94
C GLY A 17 -18.01 -28.74 -2.38
N LEU A 18 -16.87 -29.03 -1.75
CA LEU A 18 -15.57 -28.44 -2.06
C LEU A 18 -15.07 -28.90 -3.44
N GLU A 19 -15.27 -30.17 -3.77
CA GLU A 19 -14.99 -30.74 -5.09
C GLU A 19 -15.79 -30.03 -6.19
N SER A 20 -17.10 -29.84 -5.99
CA SER A 20 -17.94 -29.10 -6.94
C SER A 20 -17.52 -27.64 -7.09
N LEU A 21 -17.12 -26.99 -6.01
CA LEU A 21 -16.66 -25.59 -6.03
C LEU A 21 -15.33 -25.45 -6.78
N ILE A 22 -14.38 -26.36 -6.52
CA ILE A 22 -13.11 -26.45 -7.27
C ILE A 22 -13.39 -26.74 -8.74
N GLU A 23 -14.29 -27.67 -9.05
CA GLU A 23 -14.66 -27.99 -10.43
C GLU A 23 -15.30 -26.79 -11.14
N GLN A 24 -16.17 -26.03 -10.47
CA GLN A 24 -16.75 -24.81 -11.03
C GLN A 24 -15.72 -23.71 -11.26
N ILE A 25 -14.77 -23.53 -10.33
CA ILE A 25 -13.66 -22.58 -10.51
C ILE A 25 -12.79 -23.03 -11.70
N ALA A 26 -12.40 -24.31 -11.72
CA ALA A 26 -11.53 -24.86 -12.76
C ALA A 26 -12.18 -24.78 -14.15
N THR A 27 -13.46 -25.11 -14.27
CA THR A 27 -14.18 -25.12 -15.55
C THR A 27 -14.62 -23.73 -16.01
N LYS A 28 -15.18 -22.89 -15.13
CA LYS A 28 -15.74 -21.58 -15.53
C LYS A 28 -14.74 -20.44 -15.54
N ILE A 29 -13.77 -20.45 -14.63
CA ILE A 29 -12.78 -19.36 -14.52
C ILE A 29 -11.55 -19.71 -15.34
N PHE A 30 -11.11 -20.97 -15.29
CA PHE A 30 -9.85 -21.40 -15.90
C PHE A 30 -10.01 -22.25 -17.17
N ASN A 31 -11.24 -22.55 -17.64
CA ASN A 31 -11.51 -23.39 -18.81
C ASN A 31 -10.75 -24.74 -18.81
N TYR A 32 -10.50 -25.31 -17.63
CA TYR A 32 -9.89 -26.62 -17.50
C TYR A 32 -10.90 -27.71 -17.93
N PRO A 33 -10.50 -28.79 -18.62
CA PRO A 33 -9.13 -29.21 -18.94
C PRO A 33 -8.59 -28.68 -20.28
N GLN A 34 -9.37 -27.89 -21.01
CA GLN A 34 -9.01 -27.42 -22.36
C GLN A 34 -7.96 -26.30 -22.34
N ASN A 35 -7.79 -25.64 -21.20
CA ASN A 35 -6.72 -24.68 -20.98
C ASN A 35 -5.38 -25.43 -20.82
N LEU A 36 -4.53 -25.36 -21.85
CA LEU A 36 -3.18 -25.93 -21.89
C LEU A 36 -2.21 -25.25 -20.88
N GLY A 37 -2.69 -24.29 -20.11
CA GLY A 37 -1.91 -23.50 -19.17
C GLY A 37 -1.18 -22.35 -19.86
N MET A 38 -0.29 -21.71 -19.11
CA MET A 38 0.58 -20.68 -19.67
C MET A 38 1.64 -21.35 -20.55
N PRO A 39 1.80 -20.95 -21.82
CA PRO A 39 2.85 -21.49 -22.68
C PRO A 39 4.22 -21.19 -22.06
N ILE A 40 5.13 -22.17 -22.09
CA ILE A 40 6.49 -22.06 -21.54
C ILE A 40 7.27 -20.90 -22.20
N ALA A 41 6.92 -20.58 -23.44
CA ALA A 41 7.32 -19.37 -24.13
C ALA A 41 6.04 -18.66 -24.64
N PRO A 42 5.65 -17.51 -24.07
CA PRO A 42 4.53 -16.73 -24.62
C PRO A 42 4.84 -16.32 -26.06
N GLU A 43 3.78 -16.17 -26.87
CA GLU A 43 3.90 -15.60 -28.21
C GLU A 43 4.61 -14.24 -28.14
N TYR A 44 5.51 -14.03 -29.10
CA TYR A 44 6.56 -13.01 -29.07
C TYR A 44 5.99 -11.60 -29.31
N ASP A 45 5.37 -11.00 -28.28
CA ASP A 45 4.99 -9.58 -28.30
C ASP A 45 6.17 -8.71 -27.83
N ILE A 46 6.78 -8.03 -28.79
CA ILE A 46 7.95 -7.15 -28.61
C ILE A 46 7.69 -6.09 -27.52
N LYS A 47 6.45 -5.61 -27.38
CA LYS A 47 6.08 -4.60 -26.37
C LYS A 47 6.06 -5.18 -24.96
N GLN A 48 5.57 -6.41 -24.79
CA GLN A 48 5.55 -7.05 -23.48
C GLN A 48 6.98 -7.37 -23.02
N HIS A 49 7.84 -7.82 -23.94
CA HIS A 49 9.23 -8.11 -23.61
C HIS A 49 10.00 -6.86 -23.20
N SER A 50 9.86 -5.75 -23.94
CA SER A 50 10.54 -4.51 -23.59
C SER A 50 10.08 -3.93 -22.25
N MET A 51 8.79 -4.09 -21.91
CA MET A 51 8.27 -3.72 -20.59
C MET A 51 8.85 -4.59 -19.48
N VAL A 52 8.87 -5.91 -19.66
CA VAL A 52 9.46 -6.84 -18.67
C VAL A 52 10.96 -6.57 -18.49
N GLU A 53 11.69 -6.35 -19.58
CA GLU A 53 13.11 -6.02 -19.55
C GLU A 53 13.36 -4.68 -18.86
N TYR A 54 12.52 -3.67 -19.11
CA TYR A 54 12.56 -2.38 -18.42
C TYR A 54 12.33 -2.57 -16.91
N LEU A 55 11.25 -3.24 -16.51
CA LEU A 55 10.93 -3.52 -15.11
C LEU A 55 12.01 -4.34 -14.39
N ALA A 56 12.71 -5.23 -15.12
CA ALA A 56 13.81 -6.01 -14.58
C ALA A 56 15.06 -5.17 -14.29
N LYS A 57 15.27 -4.06 -15.01
CA LYS A 57 16.40 -3.14 -14.84
C LYS A 57 16.19 -2.12 -13.72
N LEU A 58 14.96 -1.93 -13.25
CA LEU A 58 14.65 -0.96 -12.20
C LEU A 58 15.30 -1.36 -10.86
N PRO A 59 15.78 -0.36 -10.09
CA PRO A 59 16.30 -0.60 -8.75
C PRO A 59 15.20 -1.11 -7.81
N VAL A 60 15.60 -1.86 -6.78
CA VAL A 60 14.73 -2.28 -5.69
C VAL A 60 14.93 -1.31 -4.53
N HIS A 61 13.83 -0.75 -4.01
CA HIS A 61 13.86 0.05 -2.80
C HIS A 61 14.17 -0.87 -1.62
N GLN A 62 15.36 -0.71 -1.03
CA GLN A 62 15.84 -1.58 0.04
C GLN A 62 15.36 -1.08 1.40
N THR A 63 14.53 -1.90 2.04
CA THR A 63 13.96 -1.64 3.36
C THR A 63 14.27 -2.83 4.25
N ASN A 64 14.61 -2.55 5.51
CA ASN A 64 14.83 -3.59 6.50
C ASN A 64 13.66 -3.59 7.48
N PHE A 65 12.99 -4.73 7.59
CA PHE A 65 11.93 -4.94 8.56
C PHE A 65 12.26 -6.14 9.47
N PRO A 66 12.22 -5.98 10.81
CA PRO A 66 12.08 -4.71 11.53
C PRO A 66 13.30 -3.78 11.30
N PRO A 67 13.17 -2.46 11.50
CA PRO A 67 14.30 -1.53 11.37
C PRO A 67 15.44 -1.90 12.33
N PRO A 68 16.72 -1.69 11.94
CA PRO A 68 17.84 -1.95 12.82
C PRO A 68 17.77 -1.10 14.09
N ALA A 69 18.17 -1.68 15.23
CA ALA A 69 18.24 -0.98 16.50
C ALA A 69 19.47 -0.06 16.55
N ALA A 70 19.36 1.13 15.96
CA ALA A 70 20.37 2.16 15.96
C ALA A 70 19.90 3.39 16.77
N PRO A 71 20.03 3.37 18.12
CA PRO A 71 19.60 4.48 18.95
C PRO A 71 20.51 5.70 18.76
N VAL A 72 19.91 6.85 18.49
CA VAL A 72 20.59 8.15 18.31
C VAL A 72 20.61 8.94 19.63
N THR A 73 19.60 8.73 20.48
CA THR A 73 19.42 9.46 21.75
C THR A 73 19.53 8.55 22.97
N LEU A 74 19.93 9.09 24.12
CA LEU A 74 19.99 8.34 25.38
C LEU A 74 18.63 7.73 25.78
N SER A 75 17.53 8.44 25.51
CA SER A 75 16.19 7.89 25.75
C SER A 75 15.92 6.65 24.91
N GLN A 76 16.33 6.62 23.63
CA GLN A 76 16.19 5.45 22.78
C GLN A 76 17.05 4.26 23.25
N VAL A 77 18.18 4.52 23.92
CA VAL A 77 18.98 3.45 24.52
C VAL A 77 18.22 2.76 25.66
N PHE A 78 17.50 3.51 26.49
CA PHE A 78 16.78 2.96 27.64
C PHE A 78 15.39 2.41 27.28
N PHE A 79 14.65 3.09 26.40
CA PHE A 79 13.28 2.73 26.05
C PHE A 79 13.16 1.95 24.74
N GLY A 80 14.27 1.76 24.02
CA GLY A 80 14.28 1.16 22.68
C GLY A 80 14.21 2.19 21.57
N ASN A 81 14.63 1.80 20.37
CA ASN A 81 14.61 2.67 19.21
C ASN A 81 13.17 2.93 18.75
N PHE A 82 12.87 4.17 18.34
CA PHE A 82 11.61 4.43 17.64
C PHE A 82 11.77 3.95 16.20
N PRO A 83 10.94 3.02 15.73
CA PRO A 83 11.08 2.51 14.39
C PRO A 83 10.71 3.60 13.39
N GLU A 84 11.67 4.00 12.57
CA GLU A 84 11.44 4.94 11.47
C GLU A 84 10.96 4.19 10.23
N MET A 85 10.00 4.79 9.54
CA MET A 85 9.47 4.28 8.29
C MET A 85 10.31 4.81 7.13
N SER A 86 10.97 3.92 6.39
CA SER A 86 11.70 4.29 5.18
C SER A 86 10.72 4.44 4.02
N LYS A 87 10.08 5.60 3.89
CA LYS A 87 9.10 5.87 2.82
C LYS A 87 9.79 6.36 1.54
N ILE A 88 9.22 6.01 0.38
CA ILE A 88 9.61 6.62 -0.90
C ILE A 88 9.02 8.03 -0.94
N GLU A 89 9.88 9.04 -1.04
CA GLU A 89 9.45 10.44 -1.10
C GLU A 89 9.09 10.85 -2.53
N LYS A 90 8.06 11.69 -2.65
CA LYS A 90 7.73 12.40 -3.89
C LYS A 90 8.32 13.79 -3.86
N THR A 91 8.89 14.23 -4.97
CA THR A 91 9.53 15.55 -5.07
C THR A 91 8.73 16.43 -6.01
N PHE A 92 8.19 17.53 -5.47
CA PHE A 92 7.48 18.54 -6.25
C PHE A 92 8.46 19.43 -7.01
N TYR A 93 8.08 19.83 -8.22
CA TYR A 93 8.79 20.83 -9.00
C TYR A 93 7.81 21.69 -9.78
N GLU A 94 8.17 22.95 -9.96
CA GLU A 94 7.39 23.91 -10.73
C GLU A 94 8.07 24.14 -12.08
N HIS A 95 7.29 24.09 -13.17
CA HIS A 95 7.79 24.41 -14.50
C HIS A 95 6.79 25.26 -15.29
N LYS A 96 7.26 26.34 -15.91
CA LYS A 96 6.40 27.35 -16.55
C LYS A 96 5.54 26.83 -17.71
N SER A 97 5.91 25.71 -18.33
CA SER A 97 5.11 25.10 -19.40
C SER A 97 4.29 23.90 -18.95
N GLU A 98 4.71 23.20 -17.91
CA GLU A 98 4.10 21.93 -17.50
C GLU A 98 3.14 22.10 -16.32
N GLY A 99 3.29 23.17 -15.51
CA GLY A 99 2.41 23.47 -14.38
C GLY A 99 3.14 23.62 -13.03
N PHE A 100 2.33 23.82 -11.99
CA PHE A 100 2.78 24.10 -10.61
C PHE A 100 2.66 22.91 -9.66
N TYR A 101 1.84 21.92 -9.99
CA TYR A 101 1.59 20.75 -9.12
C TYR A 101 2.29 19.48 -9.60
N ASN A 102 3.32 19.64 -10.42
CA ASN A 102 4.04 18.50 -10.96
C ASN A 102 4.93 17.90 -9.88
N PHE A 103 4.99 16.57 -9.86
CA PHE A 103 5.95 15.86 -9.04
C PHE A 103 6.46 14.63 -9.77
N TYR A 104 7.60 14.15 -9.29
CA TYR A 104 8.12 12.88 -9.72
C TYR A 104 8.33 11.98 -8.51
N VAL A 105 8.27 10.67 -8.77
CA VAL A 105 8.55 9.63 -7.80
C VAL A 105 9.64 8.73 -8.39
N PRO A 106 10.72 8.42 -7.65
CA PRO A 106 11.71 7.46 -8.11
C PRO A 106 11.06 6.11 -8.44
N ASN A 107 11.38 5.56 -9.62
CA ASN A 107 10.73 4.35 -10.10
C ASN A 107 11.45 3.10 -9.58
N TYR A 108 10.91 2.52 -8.52
CA TYR A 108 11.41 1.27 -7.96
C TYR A 108 10.58 0.07 -8.41
N LYS A 109 11.22 -1.10 -8.52
CA LYS A 109 10.56 -2.35 -8.91
C LYS A 109 9.44 -2.79 -7.95
N ASN A 110 9.58 -2.47 -6.66
CA ASN A 110 8.68 -2.83 -5.58
C ASN A 110 7.75 -1.69 -5.15
N ILE A 111 7.72 -0.57 -5.89
CA ILE A 111 6.79 0.52 -5.60
C ILE A 111 5.34 0.05 -5.74
N PHE A 112 4.49 0.52 -4.84
CA PHE A 112 3.07 0.22 -4.85
C PHE A 112 2.26 1.51 -4.79
N PHE A 113 1.24 1.59 -5.64
CA PHE A 113 0.27 2.69 -5.63
C PHE A 113 -1.10 2.15 -5.22
N LEU A 114 -1.93 3.03 -4.68
CA LEU A 114 -3.34 2.68 -4.49
C LEU A 114 -4.00 2.36 -5.83
N PRO A 115 -5.06 1.53 -5.87
CA PRO A 115 -5.90 1.43 -7.05
C PRO A 115 -6.57 2.77 -7.39
N ASP A 116 -6.76 3.06 -8.68
CA ASP A 116 -7.37 4.32 -9.14
C ASP A 116 -8.71 4.64 -8.46
N TRP A 117 -9.61 3.65 -8.39
CA TRP A 117 -10.92 3.81 -7.76
C TRP A 117 -10.83 4.20 -6.28
N LEU A 118 -9.83 3.67 -5.56
CA LEU A 118 -9.64 3.94 -4.15
C LEU A 118 -8.99 5.31 -3.96
N SER A 119 -8.03 5.67 -4.82
CA SER A 119 -7.43 7.00 -4.84
C SER A 119 -8.49 8.07 -5.11
N GLU A 120 -9.33 7.89 -6.14
CA GLU A 120 -10.45 8.78 -6.45
C GLU A 120 -11.42 8.91 -5.26
N TRP A 121 -11.85 7.78 -4.70
CA TRP A 121 -12.76 7.77 -3.56
C TRP A 121 -12.19 8.53 -2.35
N LEU A 122 -10.91 8.35 -2.05
CA LEU A 122 -10.25 9.07 -0.96
C LEU A 122 -10.18 10.58 -1.23
N GLN A 123 -9.83 10.96 -2.45
CA GLN A 123 -9.70 12.36 -2.84
C GLN A 123 -11.02 13.11 -2.75
N ILE A 124 -12.10 12.52 -3.27
CA ILE A 124 -13.43 13.15 -3.30
C ILE A 124 -14.03 13.22 -1.90
N ASN A 125 -14.03 12.12 -1.14
CA ASN A 125 -14.75 12.06 0.14
C ASN A 125 -14.03 12.78 1.28
N PHE A 126 -12.70 12.77 1.29
CA PHE A 126 -11.91 13.46 2.33
C PHE A 126 -11.39 14.83 1.87
N ASN A 127 -11.77 15.27 0.67
CA ASN A 127 -11.31 16.52 0.06
C ASN A 127 -9.76 16.64 0.03
N LEU A 128 -9.09 15.49 -0.12
CA LEU A 128 -7.64 15.39 -0.21
C LEU A 128 -7.25 15.62 -1.65
N SER A 129 -6.52 16.68 -1.92
CA SER A 129 -6.12 17.01 -3.29
C SER A 129 -4.62 17.16 -3.38
N ILE A 130 -4.03 18.19 -2.78
CA ILE A 130 -2.56 18.37 -2.82
C ILE A 130 -1.89 17.85 -1.54
N ASP A 131 -2.51 18.10 -0.39
CA ASP A 131 -1.95 17.70 0.91
C ASP A 131 -2.25 16.23 1.22
N THR A 132 -1.21 15.39 1.21
CA THR A 132 -1.27 13.97 1.58
C THR A 132 -0.89 13.69 3.03
N THR A 133 -0.58 14.72 3.83
CA THR A 133 -0.14 14.58 5.22
C THR A 133 -1.07 13.71 6.07
N PRO A 134 -2.41 13.84 6.02
CA PRO A 134 -3.30 13.00 6.82
C PRO A 134 -3.17 11.51 6.48
N LEU A 135 -2.99 11.17 5.21
CA LEU A 135 -2.83 9.79 4.74
C LEU A 135 -1.48 9.21 5.14
N GLU A 136 -0.43 10.02 5.06
CA GLU A 136 0.91 9.63 5.51
C GLU A 136 0.92 9.38 7.03
N ILE A 137 0.20 10.17 7.82
CA ILE A 137 0.06 9.94 9.26
C ILE A 137 -0.67 8.61 9.53
N ILE A 138 -1.74 8.32 8.79
CA ILE A 138 -2.46 7.03 8.92
C ILE A 138 -1.54 5.86 8.56
N GLN A 139 -0.82 5.96 7.44
CA GLN A 139 0.13 4.96 6.98
C GLN A 139 1.23 4.70 8.03
N GLN A 140 1.83 5.75 8.58
CA GLN A 140 2.83 5.66 9.65
C GLN A 140 2.26 5.05 10.93
N SER A 141 1.02 5.39 11.29
CA SER A 141 0.35 4.84 12.47
C SER A 141 0.09 3.34 12.34
N ILE A 142 -0.35 2.89 11.15
CA ILE A 142 -0.54 1.47 10.86
C ILE A 142 0.81 0.74 10.89
N PHE A 143 1.85 1.32 10.29
CA PHE A 143 3.21 0.76 10.31
C PHE A 143 3.73 0.57 11.74
N LEU A 144 3.62 1.59 12.59
CA LEU A 144 4.01 1.51 14.00
C LEU A 144 3.19 0.45 14.75
N GLY A 145 1.88 0.36 14.49
CA GLY A 145 1.02 -0.68 15.06
C GLY A 145 1.46 -2.10 14.66
N LEU A 146 1.83 -2.31 13.39
CA LEU A 146 2.33 -3.59 12.90
C LEU A 146 3.68 -3.96 13.53
N ILE A 147 4.58 -2.98 13.75
CA ILE A 147 5.84 -3.22 14.48
C ILE A 147 5.58 -3.61 15.93
N GLY A 148 4.70 -2.88 16.61
CA GLY A 148 4.29 -3.22 17.97
C GLY A 148 3.74 -4.65 18.05
N PHE A 149 2.87 -5.01 17.10
CA PHE A 149 2.33 -6.36 17.00
C PHE A 149 3.41 -7.41 16.69
N PHE A 150 4.33 -7.12 15.77
CA PHE A 150 5.46 -8.00 15.44
C PHE A 150 6.30 -8.32 16.67
N PHE A 151 6.70 -7.30 17.43
CA PHE A 151 7.48 -7.49 18.65
C PHE A 151 6.71 -8.24 19.72
N LEU A 152 5.39 -8.05 19.81
CA LEU A 152 4.53 -8.76 20.74
C LEU A 152 4.51 -10.27 20.42
N VAL A 153 4.36 -10.65 19.15
CA VAL A 153 4.43 -12.05 18.69
C VAL A 153 5.83 -12.65 18.87
N GLU A 154 6.88 -11.88 18.59
CA GLU A 154 8.27 -12.32 18.78
C GLU A 154 8.57 -12.56 20.28
N PHE A 155 8.13 -11.64 21.13
CA PHE A 155 8.24 -11.75 22.59
C PHE A 155 7.53 -13.00 23.12
N ARG A 156 6.32 -13.28 22.65
CA ARG A 156 5.60 -14.52 22.95
C ARG A 156 6.42 -15.76 22.59
N MET A 157 6.95 -15.82 21.37
CA MET A 157 7.73 -16.98 20.90
C MET A 157 8.96 -17.20 21.79
N LYS A 158 9.68 -16.13 22.14
CA LYS A 158 10.83 -16.20 23.07
C LYS A 158 10.41 -16.67 24.46
N LEU A 159 9.31 -16.16 25.00
CA LEU A 159 8.77 -16.58 26.30
C LEU A 159 8.30 -18.04 26.32
N TYR A 160 7.70 -18.52 25.23
CA TYR A 160 7.26 -19.91 25.12
C TYR A 160 8.45 -20.88 25.25
N TRP A 161 9.54 -20.61 24.52
CA TRP A 161 10.78 -21.37 24.64
C TRP A 161 11.41 -21.26 26.04
N PHE A 162 11.40 -20.06 26.62
CA PHE A 162 11.90 -19.83 27.97
C PHE A 162 11.14 -20.67 29.01
N LEU A 163 9.82 -20.75 28.92
CA LEU A 163 8.99 -21.54 29.82
C LEU A 163 9.14 -23.05 29.65
N THR A 164 9.59 -23.53 28.49
CA THR A 164 9.90 -24.96 28.31
C THR A 164 11.08 -25.38 29.18
N ILE A 165 12.03 -24.46 29.43
CA ILE A 165 13.24 -24.73 30.23
C ILE A 165 13.03 -24.35 31.70
N ASN A 166 12.23 -23.31 31.97
CA ASN A 166 12.04 -22.77 33.32
C ASN A 166 10.90 -23.47 34.08
N PRO A 167 11.16 -24.08 35.26
CA PRO A 167 10.13 -24.72 36.07
C PRO A 167 9.10 -23.75 36.67
N TYR A 168 9.38 -22.44 36.70
CA TYR A 168 8.44 -21.41 37.19
C TYR A 168 7.65 -20.79 36.04
N THR A 169 6.44 -21.29 35.82
CA THR A 169 5.55 -20.86 34.73
C THR A 169 4.82 -19.54 35.02
N ARG A 170 4.64 -19.18 36.29
CA ARG A 170 4.02 -17.91 36.73
C ARG A 170 5.11 -16.90 37.10
N PRO A 171 4.96 -15.61 36.74
CA PRO A 171 3.79 -14.97 36.12
C PRO A 171 3.78 -15.00 34.57
N TRP A 172 4.83 -15.53 33.94
CA TRP A 172 5.07 -15.44 32.50
C TRP A 172 3.93 -15.97 31.63
N ILE A 173 3.21 -16.98 32.11
CA ILE A 173 2.03 -17.54 31.42
C ILE A 173 0.94 -16.49 31.14
N TYR A 174 0.80 -15.47 32.00
CA TYR A 174 -0.17 -14.38 31.77
C TYR A 174 0.23 -13.50 30.58
N LEU A 175 1.53 -13.31 30.34
CA LEU A 175 2.02 -12.55 29.19
C LEU A 175 1.80 -13.30 27.88
N ILE A 176 1.94 -14.63 27.90
CA ILE A 176 1.63 -15.48 26.74
C ILE A 176 0.13 -15.42 26.43
N SER A 177 -0.72 -15.40 27.46
CA SER A 177 -2.17 -15.40 27.25
C SER A 177 -2.72 -14.19 26.49
N LEU A 178 -2.00 -13.07 26.48
CA LEU A 178 -2.35 -11.87 25.67
C LEU A 178 -2.37 -12.17 24.16
N THR A 179 -1.68 -13.23 23.73
CA THR A 179 -1.51 -13.62 22.33
C THR A 179 -2.16 -14.93 21.96
N ASP A 180 -2.86 -15.58 22.90
CA ASP A 180 -3.43 -16.91 22.65
C ASP A 180 -4.49 -16.90 21.55
N TRP A 181 -5.20 -15.78 21.37
CA TRP A 181 -6.15 -15.61 20.27
C TRP A 181 -5.51 -15.83 18.88
N ILE A 182 -4.21 -15.55 18.71
CA ILE A 182 -3.47 -15.79 17.46
C ILE A 182 -3.36 -17.29 17.21
N GLN A 183 -3.10 -18.05 18.26
CA GLN A 183 -3.04 -19.50 18.20
C GLN A 183 -4.40 -20.10 17.89
N ASP A 184 -5.44 -19.62 18.56
CA ASP A 184 -6.80 -20.08 18.33
C ASP A 184 -7.22 -19.82 16.87
N PHE A 185 -6.86 -18.66 16.32
CA PHE A 185 -7.08 -18.33 14.92
C PHE A 185 -6.30 -19.24 13.95
N MET A 186 -5.05 -19.55 14.27
CA MET A 186 -4.17 -20.38 13.43
C MET A 186 -4.32 -21.88 13.68
N THR A 187 -5.15 -22.29 14.63
CA THR A 187 -5.38 -23.70 14.98
C THR A 187 -6.00 -24.42 13.79
N GLY A 188 -5.29 -25.45 13.29
CA GLY A 188 -5.69 -26.22 12.10
C GLY A 188 -5.28 -25.60 10.76
N LEU A 189 -4.76 -24.36 10.75
CA LEU A 189 -4.18 -23.71 9.57
C LEU A 189 -2.66 -23.82 9.54
N SER A 190 -2.02 -23.75 10.71
CA SER A 190 -0.56 -23.84 10.82
C SER A 190 -0.05 -25.28 10.66
N PRO A 191 0.92 -25.54 9.76
CA PRO A 191 1.61 -26.81 9.70
C PRO A 191 2.57 -26.98 10.88
N VAL A 192 2.64 -28.20 11.42
CA VAL A 192 3.66 -28.60 12.38
C VAL A 192 4.75 -29.35 11.63
N MET A 193 5.96 -28.80 11.60
CA MET A 193 7.12 -29.41 10.94
C MET A 193 8.13 -29.84 12.00
N LEU A 194 8.53 -31.11 11.98
CA LEU A 194 9.51 -31.68 12.93
C LEU A 194 9.16 -31.43 14.42
N GLY A 195 7.87 -31.38 14.74
CA GLY A 195 7.39 -31.11 16.11
C GLY A 195 7.39 -29.63 16.52
N VAL A 196 7.76 -28.72 15.61
CA VAL A 196 7.70 -27.27 15.84
C VAL A 196 6.47 -26.69 15.14
N ASP A 197 5.69 -25.92 15.89
CA ASP A 197 4.56 -25.17 15.34
C ASP A 197 5.04 -23.93 14.57
N LEU A 198 4.63 -23.82 13.31
CA LEU A 198 5.00 -22.72 12.41
C LEU A 198 4.07 -21.50 12.51
N THR A 199 3.13 -21.49 13.46
CA THR A 199 2.16 -20.40 13.65
C THR A 199 2.86 -19.05 13.80
N ALA A 200 3.76 -18.93 14.78
CA ALA A 200 4.44 -17.67 15.06
C ALA A 200 5.33 -17.21 13.88
N PRO A 201 6.19 -18.07 13.27
CA PRO A 201 6.93 -17.71 12.06
C PRO A 201 6.06 -17.24 10.89
N ILE A 202 4.93 -17.91 10.63
CA ILE A 202 4.00 -17.52 9.55
C ILE A 202 3.41 -16.14 9.82
N ILE A 203 2.90 -15.91 11.04
CA ILE A 203 2.33 -14.62 11.42
C ILE A 203 3.38 -13.50 11.35
N LEU A 204 4.59 -13.75 11.87
CA LEU A 204 5.68 -12.78 11.77
C LEU A 204 6.05 -12.47 10.32
N GLY A 205 6.12 -13.50 9.46
CA GLY A 205 6.39 -13.34 8.04
C GLY A 205 5.31 -12.50 7.34
N LEU A 206 4.03 -12.77 7.62
CA LEU A 206 2.90 -12.00 7.07
C LEU A 206 2.90 -10.55 7.57
N THR A 207 3.05 -10.35 8.88
CA THR A 207 3.14 -9.00 9.47
C THR A 207 4.32 -8.22 8.90
N GLY A 208 5.48 -8.86 8.74
CA GLY A 208 6.65 -8.25 8.14
C GLY A 208 6.43 -7.87 6.68
N LYS A 209 5.83 -8.75 5.88
CA LYS A 209 5.44 -8.46 4.49
C LYS A 209 4.47 -7.28 4.39
N LEU A 210 3.47 -7.23 5.27
CA LEU A 210 2.50 -6.13 5.30
C LEU A 210 3.16 -4.82 5.69
N ALA A 211 3.98 -4.82 6.73
CA ALA A 211 4.69 -3.61 7.15
C ALA A 211 5.70 -3.15 6.09
N ASP A 212 6.40 -4.07 5.43
CA ASP A 212 7.28 -3.76 4.31
C ASP A 212 6.50 -3.16 3.13
N SER A 213 5.33 -3.70 2.81
CA SER A 213 4.48 -3.14 1.74
C SER A 213 4.07 -1.69 2.00
N LEU A 214 3.92 -1.29 3.27
CA LEU A 214 3.64 0.09 3.63
C LEU A 214 4.81 1.02 3.28
N ASN A 215 6.07 0.58 3.44
CA ASN A 215 7.24 1.40 3.06
C ASN A 215 7.29 1.72 1.57
N HIS A 216 6.73 0.83 0.75
CA HIS A 216 6.71 0.98 -0.71
C HIS A 216 5.43 1.64 -1.24
N LEU A 217 4.44 1.90 -0.38
CA LEU A 217 3.19 2.56 -0.74
C LEU A 217 3.40 4.08 -0.90
N VAL A 218 3.10 4.60 -2.08
CA VAL A 218 3.18 6.03 -2.40
C VAL A 218 1.81 6.59 -2.78
N PHE A 219 1.47 7.76 -2.22
CA PHE A 219 0.24 8.48 -2.53
C PHE A 219 0.43 9.48 -3.68
N THR A 220 -0.31 9.28 -4.76
CA THR A 220 -0.18 10.05 -6.02
C THR A 220 -1.10 11.27 -6.11
N MET A 221 -1.90 11.56 -5.07
CA MET A 221 -2.79 12.73 -5.08
C MET A 221 -2.00 14.03 -5.37
N PRO A 222 -2.53 14.94 -6.24
CA PRO A 222 -3.90 14.98 -6.78
C PRO A 222 -4.16 14.11 -8.02
N PHE A 223 -3.15 13.44 -8.56
CA PHE A 223 -3.28 12.63 -9.77
C PHE A 223 -3.77 11.23 -9.44
N LEU A 224 -4.45 10.61 -10.39
CA LEU A 224 -4.68 9.17 -10.34
C LEU A 224 -3.35 8.43 -10.60
N PRO A 225 -3.14 7.28 -9.95
CA PRO A 225 -1.98 6.42 -10.17
C PRO A 225 -1.73 6.09 -11.66
N SER A 226 -2.78 5.90 -12.45
CA SER A 226 -2.70 5.66 -13.90
C SER A 226 -2.19 6.83 -14.73
N GLU A 227 -2.17 8.05 -14.20
CA GLU A 227 -1.65 9.24 -14.90
C GLU A 227 -0.11 9.31 -14.87
N GLY A 228 0.53 8.42 -14.10
CA GLY A 228 1.98 8.34 -14.00
C GLY A 228 2.64 7.93 -15.31
N GLN A 229 3.52 8.76 -15.82
CA GLN A 229 4.30 8.48 -17.04
C GLN A 229 5.74 8.12 -16.70
N PRO A 230 6.26 6.98 -17.18
CA PRO A 230 7.67 6.66 -16.99
C PRO A 230 8.53 7.68 -17.75
N GLY A 231 9.54 8.22 -17.08
CA GLY A 231 10.48 9.16 -17.65
C GLY A 231 11.87 9.00 -17.02
N LYS A 232 12.82 9.76 -17.54
CA LYS A 232 14.18 9.82 -17.01
C LYS A 232 14.48 11.24 -16.60
N MET A 233 14.97 11.42 -15.39
CA MET A 233 15.41 12.72 -14.88
C MET A 233 16.84 12.64 -14.38
N MET A 234 17.55 13.75 -14.48
CA MET A 234 18.89 13.88 -13.92
C MET A 234 18.74 14.33 -12.46
N ILE A 235 18.95 13.41 -11.53
CA ILE A 235 18.89 13.63 -10.08
C ILE A 235 20.30 13.41 -9.56
N GLU A 236 20.86 14.40 -8.84
CA GLU A 236 22.20 14.30 -8.24
C GLU A 236 23.32 13.89 -9.23
N ASN A 237 23.28 14.43 -10.45
CA ASN A 237 24.18 14.11 -11.57
C ASN A 237 24.06 12.68 -12.14
N GLU A 238 23.09 11.88 -11.71
CA GLU A 238 22.80 10.56 -12.26
C GLU A 238 21.45 10.55 -13.01
N ILE A 239 21.39 9.79 -14.10
CA ILE A 239 20.13 9.58 -14.84
C ILE A 239 19.35 8.49 -14.11
N GLN A 240 18.26 8.88 -13.45
CA GLN A 240 17.39 7.96 -12.73
C GLN A 240 16.05 7.82 -13.46
N ASP A 241 15.53 6.58 -13.47
CA ASP A 241 14.18 6.29 -13.94
C ASP A 241 13.17 6.77 -12.89
N VAL A 242 12.20 7.59 -13.32
CA VAL A 242 11.19 8.22 -12.46
C VAL A 242 9.80 8.09 -13.07
N ILE A 243 8.77 8.14 -12.24
CA ILE A 243 7.38 8.25 -12.66
C ILE A 243 6.96 9.70 -12.50
N LEU A 244 6.53 10.31 -13.60
CA LEU A 244 6.19 11.73 -13.72
C LEU A 244 4.68 11.90 -13.68
N PHE A 245 4.24 12.77 -12.78
CA PHE A 245 2.86 13.25 -12.70
C PHE A 245 2.87 14.74 -13.06
N ARG A 246 2.25 15.07 -14.19
CA ARG A 246 2.33 16.40 -14.80
C ARG A 246 0.99 16.86 -15.35
N TYR A 247 0.90 18.17 -15.60
CA TYR A 247 -0.28 18.85 -16.15
C TYR A 247 -1.45 18.92 -15.17
N LEU A 248 -2.67 19.03 -15.68
CA LEU A 248 -3.88 19.10 -14.86
C LEU A 248 -4.31 17.68 -14.49
N PRO A 249 -4.58 17.38 -13.20
CA PRO A 249 -5.10 16.08 -12.78
C PRO A 249 -6.41 15.72 -13.48
N SER A 250 -6.55 14.47 -13.91
CA SER A 250 -7.76 13.98 -14.59
C SER A 250 -9.04 14.19 -13.77
N LEU A 251 -8.97 14.02 -12.45
CA LEU A 251 -10.09 14.21 -11.53
C LEU A 251 -10.66 15.63 -11.54
N TRP A 252 -9.86 16.64 -11.89
CA TRP A 252 -10.31 18.03 -11.94
C TRP A 252 -11.04 18.38 -13.24
N TYR A 253 -10.99 17.50 -14.24
CA TYR A 253 -11.82 17.62 -15.44
C TYR A 253 -13.23 17.10 -15.20
N THR A 254 -13.36 16.01 -14.45
CA THR A 254 -14.63 15.32 -14.20
C THR A 254 -15.35 15.88 -12.99
N ASN A 255 -14.61 16.18 -11.92
CA ASN A 255 -15.12 16.75 -10.69
C ASN A 255 -14.65 18.20 -10.55
N THR A 256 -15.44 19.01 -9.84
CA THR A 256 -15.06 20.41 -9.59
C THR A 256 -13.83 20.48 -8.69
N ILE A 257 -12.94 21.43 -8.98
CA ILE A 257 -11.75 21.66 -8.17
C ILE A 257 -12.19 22.05 -6.75
N PRO A 258 -11.63 21.42 -5.70
CA PRO A 258 -11.89 21.78 -4.32
C PRO A 258 -11.85 23.30 -4.08
N ASN A 259 -12.89 23.83 -3.44
CA ASN A 259 -13.00 25.27 -3.21
C ASN A 259 -11.83 25.81 -2.35
N SER A 260 -11.30 25.02 -1.42
CA SER A 260 -10.10 25.37 -0.64
C SER A 260 -8.88 25.67 -1.51
N ILE A 261 -8.69 24.93 -2.59
CA ILE A 261 -7.60 25.15 -3.54
C ILE A 261 -7.87 26.41 -4.38
N ARG A 262 -9.10 26.60 -4.86
CA ARG A 262 -9.49 27.79 -5.61
C ARG A 262 -9.30 29.07 -4.79
N GLU A 263 -9.65 29.03 -3.51
CA GLU A 263 -9.41 30.12 -2.55
C GLU A 263 -7.91 30.38 -2.36
N PHE A 264 -7.10 29.33 -2.21
CA PHE A 264 -5.64 29.46 -2.12
C PHE A 264 -5.03 30.11 -3.37
N TRP A 265 -5.47 29.71 -4.58
CA TRP A 265 -5.03 30.33 -5.83
C TRP A 265 -5.44 31.79 -5.94
N TYR A 266 -6.66 32.13 -5.52
CA TYR A 266 -7.13 33.52 -5.60
C TYR A 266 -6.46 34.44 -4.58
N THR A 267 -6.21 33.95 -3.36
CA THR A 267 -5.74 34.79 -2.25
C THR A 267 -4.22 34.80 -2.08
N GLN A 268 -3.57 33.64 -2.19
CA GLN A 268 -2.14 33.48 -1.86
C GLN A 268 -1.25 33.34 -3.10
N ARG A 269 -1.73 32.63 -4.14
CA ARG A 269 -0.94 32.31 -5.35
C ARG A 269 -1.69 32.65 -6.65
N PRO A 270 -1.89 33.95 -6.96
CA PRO A 270 -2.60 34.39 -8.16
C PRO A 270 -1.84 34.08 -9.45
N ASP A 271 -0.54 33.82 -9.37
CA ASP A 271 0.28 33.32 -10.46
C ASP A 271 -0.20 31.96 -10.98
N ILE A 272 -0.56 31.04 -10.06
CA ILE A 272 -1.13 29.74 -10.40
C ILE A 272 -2.50 29.93 -11.06
N LEU A 273 -3.34 30.80 -10.50
CA LEU A 273 -4.67 31.09 -11.08
C LEU A 273 -4.55 31.59 -12.53
N ASN A 274 -3.66 32.56 -12.77
CA ASN A 274 -3.43 33.12 -14.09
C ASN A 274 -2.91 32.07 -15.09
N PHE A 275 -2.03 31.18 -14.64
CA PHE A 275 -1.54 30.08 -15.45
C PHE A 275 -2.66 29.09 -15.79
N MET A 276 -3.48 28.72 -14.81
CA MET A 276 -4.59 27.78 -15.01
C MET A 276 -5.61 28.36 -15.98
N GLN A 277 -6.01 29.62 -15.80
CA GLN A 277 -6.91 30.29 -16.73
C GLN A 277 -6.32 30.40 -18.13
N LYS A 278 -5.04 30.77 -18.28
CA LYS A 278 -4.44 30.93 -19.62
C LYS A 278 -4.34 29.61 -20.39
N ASN A 279 -3.92 28.53 -19.74
CA ASN A 279 -3.66 27.26 -20.42
C ASN A 279 -4.90 26.37 -20.52
N TYR A 280 -5.81 26.47 -19.55
CA TYR A 280 -6.96 25.56 -19.40
C TYR A 280 -8.32 26.27 -19.54
N ALA A 281 -8.38 27.56 -19.93
CA ALA A 281 -9.65 28.26 -20.17
C ALA A 281 -10.58 27.55 -21.18
N HIS A 282 -10.01 26.83 -22.16
CA HIS A 282 -10.77 26.12 -23.18
C HIS A 282 -11.59 24.93 -22.62
N LEU A 283 -11.29 24.49 -21.40
CA LEU A 283 -11.91 23.31 -20.79
C LEU A 283 -13.20 23.63 -20.03
N ASN A 284 -13.67 24.89 -20.03
CA ASN A 284 -14.87 25.35 -19.29
C ASN A 284 -14.86 24.95 -17.80
N ILE A 285 -13.68 24.94 -17.18
CA ILE A 285 -13.50 24.64 -15.75
C ILE A 285 -13.63 25.92 -14.93
N GLU A 286 -14.34 25.85 -13.81
CA GLU A 286 -14.47 26.95 -12.86
C GLU A 286 -13.23 27.04 -11.97
N PHE A 287 -12.37 28.03 -12.20
CA PHE A 287 -11.16 28.26 -11.40
C PHE A 287 -11.36 29.24 -10.24
N LEU A 288 -12.42 30.04 -10.27
CA LEU A 288 -12.70 31.04 -9.25
C LEU A 288 -13.38 30.41 -8.03
N PRO A 289 -13.15 30.94 -6.82
CA PRO A 289 -13.83 30.49 -5.61
C PRO A 289 -15.36 30.66 -5.67
N ASP A 290 -16.08 29.81 -4.95
CA ASP A 290 -17.55 29.80 -4.96
C ASP A 290 -18.17 31.12 -4.46
N TYR A 291 -17.52 31.81 -3.52
CA TYR A 291 -18.03 33.09 -3.00
C TYR A 291 -18.01 34.20 -4.06
N ILE A 292 -17.00 34.20 -4.95
CA ILE A 292 -16.91 35.14 -6.08
C ILE A 292 -17.97 34.78 -7.14
N LEU A 293 -18.11 33.50 -7.45
CA LEU A 293 -19.11 33.03 -8.42
C LEU A 293 -20.53 33.37 -7.97
N LYS A 294 -20.83 33.21 -6.68
CA LYS A 294 -22.11 33.62 -6.09
C LYS A 294 -22.36 35.12 -6.23
N GLN A 295 -21.34 35.96 -6.04
CA GLN A 295 -21.47 37.41 -6.25
C GLN A 295 -21.82 37.74 -7.70
N PHE A 296 -21.15 37.12 -8.68
CA PHE A 296 -21.46 37.35 -10.10
C PHE A 296 -22.84 36.84 -10.52
N SER A 297 -23.33 35.75 -9.93
CA SER A 297 -24.67 35.21 -10.22
C SER A 297 -25.83 36.04 -9.66
N GLN A 298 -25.56 36.96 -8.72
CA GLN A 298 -26.56 37.81 -8.08
C GLN A 298 -26.78 39.15 -8.81
N TYR A 299 -25.98 39.43 -9.86
CA TYR A 299 -26.14 40.56 -10.77
C TYR A 299 -26.66 40.09 -12.13
#